data_AF-T1CN61-F1
#
_entry.id   AF-T1CN61-F1
#
_cell.length_a   1.000
_cell.length_b   1.000
_cell.length_c   1.000
_cell.angle_alpha   90.00
_cell.angle_beta   90.00
_cell.angle_gamma   90.00
#
_symmetry.space_group_name_H-M   'P 1'
#
loop_
_entity.id
_entity.type
_entity.pdbx_description
1 polymer ?
#
loop_
_entity_poly.entity_id
_entity_poly.type
_entity_poly.pdbx_seq_one_letter_code
_entity_poly.pdbx_strand_id
1 'polypeptide(L)'
;MDTVGNRAAATAIAGIKVAIPNMALRVIDRAIQVHGAAGVTQFYPLAQMYAHQRTLRIADGPDEVHKMTIARREIMKHQPDFSLHG
;
A
#
# COMPACT_ATOMS: atom_id res chain seq x y z
N MET A 1 -0.34 -11.04 -22.27
CA MET A 1 1.11 -11.09 -21.94
C MET A 1 1.63 -9.66 -21.99
N ASP A 2 2.48 -9.23 -21.05
CA ASP A 2 3.03 -7.86 -21.01
C ASP A 2 3.75 -7.52 -22.32
N THR A 3 3.33 -6.43 -22.97
CA THR A 3 3.80 -5.99 -24.29
C THR A 3 4.79 -4.83 -24.23
N VAL A 4 5.04 -4.27 -23.04
CA VAL A 4 5.84 -3.04 -22.84
C VAL A 4 6.95 -3.19 -21.79
N GLY A 5 6.95 -4.27 -21.01
CA GLY A 5 8.00 -4.63 -20.07
C GLY A 5 7.69 -4.20 -18.63
N ASN A 6 7.77 -5.16 -17.70
CA ASN A 6 7.50 -4.98 -16.27
C ASN A 6 8.19 -3.78 -15.62
N ARG A 7 9.34 -3.34 -16.15
CA ARG A 7 10.06 -2.16 -15.64
C ARG A 7 9.27 -0.86 -15.80
N ALA A 8 8.53 -0.69 -16.89
CA ALA A 8 7.75 0.51 -17.13
C ALA A 8 6.58 0.63 -16.12
N ALA A 9 5.96 -0.50 -15.76
CA ALA A 9 4.85 -0.54 -14.81
C ALA A 9 5.28 -0.54 -13.34
N ALA A 10 6.55 -0.79 -13.05
CA ALA A 10 7.00 -1.08 -11.68
C ALA A 10 6.75 0.06 -10.69
N THR A 11 6.72 1.34 -11.13
CA THR A 11 6.38 2.47 -10.24
C THR A 11 4.89 2.51 -9.93
N ALA A 12 4.03 2.22 -10.90
CA ALA A 12 2.60 2.12 -10.69
C ALA A 12 2.24 0.94 -9.78
N ILE A 13 2.91 -0.21 -9.95
CA ILE A 13 2.75 -1.39 -9.09
C ILE A 13 3.16 -1.09 -7.65
N ALA A 14 4.31 -0.45 -7.43
CA ALA A 14 4.71 -0.02 -6.10
C ALA A 14 3.71 0.99 -5.50
N GLY A 15 3.23 1.93 -6.32
CA GLY A 15 2.26 2.95 -5.90
C GLY A 15 0.94 2.34 -5.44
N ILE A 16 0.36 1.44 -6.22
CA ILE A 16 -0.92 0.79 -5.87
C ILE A 16 -0.79 -0.08 -4.63
N LYS A 17 0.36 -0.75 -4.45
CA LYS A 17 0.67 -1.58 -3.29
C LYS A 17 0.70 -0.79 -1.99
N VAL A 18 1.06 0.49 -2.03
CA VAL A 18 1.00 1.41 -0.88
C VAL A 18 -0.41 2.01 -0.73
N ALA A 19 -0.99 2.50 -1.83
CA ALA A 19 -2.21 3.30 -1.78
C ALA A 19 -3.44 2.48 -1.36
N ILE A 20 -3.60 1.26 -1.88
CA ILE A 20 -4.83 0.49 -1.72
C ILE A 20 -5.01 -0.04 -0.28
N PRO A 21 -4.03 -0.69 0.36
CA PRO A 21 -4.21 -1.16 1.74
C PRO A 21 -4.52 0.00 2.71
N ASN A 22 -3.88 1.15 2.53
CA ASN A 22 -4.12 2.34 3.36
C ASN A 22 -5.51 2.95 3.13
N MET A 23 -6.02 2.94 1.89
CA MET A 23 -7.40 3.36 1.60
C MET A 23 -8.41 2.37 2.17
N ALA A 24 -8.21 1.06 1.98
CA ALA A 24 -9.09 0.01 2.48
C ALA A 24 -9.20 0.05 4.01
N LEU A 25 -8.08 0.20 4.72
CA LEU A 25 -8.09 0.37 6.18
C LEU A 25 -8.96 1.54 6.64
N ARG A 26 -8.88 2.70 5.97
CA ARG A 26 -9.71 3.87 6.32
C ARG A 26 -11.20 3.61 6.10
N VAL A 27 -11.56 2.87 5.06
CA VAL A 27 -12.96 2.50 4.80
C VAL A 27 -13.46 1.50 5.85
N ILE A 28 -12.67 0.46 6.14
CA ILE A 28 -13.03 -0.57 7.12
C ILE A 28 -13.14 0.03 8.52
N ASP A 29 -12.21 0.90 8.91
CA ASP A 29 -12.23 1.59 10.20
C ASP A 29 -13.50 2.44 10.38
N ARG A 30 -13.88 3.21 9.35
CA ARG A 30 -15.15 3.94 9.35
C ARG A 30 -16.36 3.01 9.46
N ALA A 31 -16.32 1.84 8.82
CA ALA A 31 -17.38 0.85 8.94
C ALA A 31 -17.44 0.26 10.36
N ILE A 32 -16.30 -0.03 11.00
CA ILE A 32 -16.23 -0.45 12.41
C ILE A 32 -16.90 0.61 13.29
N GLN A 33 -16.52 1.87 13.10
CA GLN A 33 -17.04 2.99 13.89
C GLN A 33 -18.57 3.12 13.79
N VAL A 34 -19.14 2.97 12.60
CA VAL A 34 -20.61 3.02 12.38
C VAL A 34 -21.34 1.88 13.10
N HIS A 35 -20.73 0.70 13.21
CA HIS A 35 -21.31 -0.46 13.91
C HIS A 35 -21.04 -0.46 15.43
N GLY A 36 -20.29 0.53 15.94
CA GLY A 36 -19.93 0.62 17.36
C GLY A 36 -19.19 -0.61 17.86
N ALA A 37 -19.50 -1.05 19.09
CA ALA A 37 -18.86 -2.21 19.69
C ALA A 37 -19.05 -3.49 18.88
N ALA A 38 -20.16 -3.63 18.15
CA ALA A 38 -20.39 -4.81 17.31
C ALA A 38 -19.38 -4.88 16.13
N GLY A 39 -18.87 -3.74 15.66
CA GLY A 39 -17.88 -3.70 14.58
C GLY A 39 -16.53 -4.36 14.92
N VAL A 40 -16.23 -4.54 16.21
CA VAL A 40 -15.02 -5.23 16.68
C VAL A 40 -15.28 -6.66 17.16
N THR A 41 -16.50 -7.17 17.05
CA THR A 41 -16.83 -8.56 17.36
C THR A 41 -16.95 -9.40 16.09
N GLN A 42 -17.12 -10.69 16.29
CA GLN A 42 -17.40 -11.71 15.29
C GLN A 42 -18.82 -11.62 14.69
N PHE A 43 -19.66 -10.66 15.11
CA PHE A 43 -20.95 -10.41 14.45
C PHE A 43 -20.77 -9.82 13.04
N TYR A 44 -19.66 -9.12 12.81
CA TYR A 44 -19.30 -8.57 11.50
C TYR A 44 -17.88 -9.01 11.12
N PRO A 45 -17.57 -9.18 9.82
CA PRO A 45 -16.22 -9.56 9.39
C PRO A 45 -15.20 -8.41 9.51
N LEU A 46 -15.61 -7.23 10.00
CA LEU A 46 -14.85 -5.99 9.91
C LEU A 46 -13.50 -6.03 10.65
N ALA A 47 -13.46 -6.61 11.84
CA ALA A 47 -12.20 -6.76 12.60
C ALA A 47 -11.18 -7.65 11.86
N GLN A 48 -11.64 -8.77 11.28
CA GLN A 48 -10.80 -9.65 10.48
C GLN A 48 -10.31 -8.97 9.20
N MET A 49 -11.19 -8.24 8.51
CA MET A 49 -10.85 -7.47 7.32
C MET A 49 -9.79 -6.40 7.63
N TYR A 50 -9.92 -5.69 8.75
CA TYR A 50 -8.96 -4.69 9.19
C TYR A 50 -7.57 -5.32 9.44
N ALA A 51 -7.52 -6.42 10.19
CA ALA A 51 -6.29 -7.16 10.44
C ALA A 51 -5.63 -7.64 9.14
N HIS A 52 -6.41 -8.20 8.21
CA HIS A 52 -5.90 -8.66 6.93
C HIS A 52 -5.30 -7.52 6.09
N GLN A 53 -6.01 -6.39 5.95
CA GLN A 53 -5.48 -5.22 5.23
C GLN A 53 -4.25 -4.62 5.91
N ARG A 54 -4.18 -4.67 7.24
CA ARG A 54 -2.99 -4.22 7.98
C ARG A 54 -1.77 -5.09 7.68
N THR A 55 -1.96 -6.39 7.51
CA THR A 55 -0.88 -7.32 7.11
C THR A 55 -0.38 -7.02 5.69
N LEU A 56 -1.26 -6.63 4.77
CA LEU A 56 -0.86 -6.27 3.39
C LEU A 56 0.05 -5.04 3.31
N ARG A 57 0.15 -4.22 4.37
CA ARG A 57 1.13 -3.13 4.46
C ARG A 57 2.55 -3.59 4.79
N ILE A 58 2.72 -4.89 5.07
CA ILE A 58 4.00 -5.51 5.44
C ILE A 58 4.36 -6.60 4.41
N ALA A 59 3.37 -7.42 4.03
CA ALA A 59 3.54 -8.46 3.03
C ALA A 59 4.04 -7.90 1.70
N ASP A 60 4.88 -8.64 0.97
CA ASP A 60 5.47 -8.25 -0.34
C ASP A 60 6.21 -6.89 -0.33
N GLY A 61 6.75 -6.51 0.82
CA GLY A 61 7.47 -5.26 1.03
C GLY A 61 6.66 -4.26 1.84
N PRO A 62 7.22 -3.74 2.95
CA PRO A 62 6.61 -2.68 3.72
C PRO A 62 6.36 -1.42 2.88
N ASP A 63 5.36 -0.63 3.26
CA ASP A 63 5.02 0.62 2.57
C ASP A 63 6.24 1.54 2.36
N GLU A 64 7.13 1.59 3.34
CA GLU A 64 8.33 2.43 3.34
C GLU A 64 9.32 2.03 2.24
N VAL A 65 9.47 0.73 1.98
CA VAL A 65 10.34 0.19 0.92
C VAL A 65 9.78 0.54 -0.46
N HIS A 66 8.46 0.43 -0.63
CA HIS A 66 7.79 0.82 -1.88
C HIS A 66 7.86 2.33 -2.10
N LYS A 67 7.63 3.15 -1.07
CA LYS A 67 7.77 4.61 -1.13
C LYS A 67 9.19 5.04 -1.48
N MET A 68 10.21 4.44 -0.88
CA MET A 68 11.61 4.71 -1.22
C MET A 68 11.89 4.40 -2.70
N THR A 69 11.41 3.25 -3.18
CA THR A 69 11.58 2.86 -4.59
C THR A 69 10.89 3.83 -5.55
N ILE A 70 9.67 4.26 -5.23
CA ILE A 70 8.92 5.27 -5.99
C ILE A 70 9.68 6.59 -5.99
N ALA A 71 10.10 7.08 -4.82
CA ALA A 71 10.81 8.34 -4.68
C ALA A 71 12.13 8.34 -5.46
N ARG A 72 12.93 7.28 -5.36
CA ARG A 72 14.18 7.15 -6.11
C ARG A 72 13.94 7.24 -7.62
N ARG A 73 12.93 6.53 -8.13
CA ARG A 73 12.59 6.56 -9.56
C ARG A 73 12.06 7.91 -10.00
N GLU A 74 11.28 8.58 -9.15
CA GLU A 74 10.76 9.91 -9.46
C GLU A 74 11.88 10.94 -9.52
N ILE A 75 12.80 10.93 -8.54
CA ILE A 75 13.96 11.84 -8.53
C ILE A 75 14.85 11.60 -9.76
N MET A 76 15.12 10.34 -10.12
CA MET A 76 15.96 10.01 -11.29
C MET A 76 15.40 10.52 -12.63
N LYS A 77 14.09 10.78 -12.73
CA LYS A 77 13.51 11.42 -13.93
C LYS A 77 13.96 12.87 -14.09
N HIS A 78 14.28 13.54 -12.99
CA HIS A 78 14.66 14.95 -12.94
C HIS A 78 16.15 15.17 -12.65
N GLN A 79 16.81 14.21 -12.00
CA GLN A 79 18.24 14.23 -11.62
C GLN A 79 18.84 12.84 -11.90
N PRO A 80 19.30 12.57 -13.13
CA PRO A 80 19.78 11.25 -13.54
C PRO A 80 21.02 10.76 -12.79
N ASP A 81 21.80 11.69 -12.23
CA ASP A 81 22.99 11.48 -11.42
C ASP A 81 22.70 11.27 -9.92
N PHE A 82 21.42 11.29 -9.53
CA PHE A 82 21.02 11.10 -8.14
C PHE A 82 21.45 9.75 -7.57
N SER A 83 22.25 9.80 -6.51
CA SER A 83 22.69 8.65 -5.72
C SER A 83 22.28 8.83 -4.26
N LEU A 84 21.43 7.93 -3.76
CA LEU A 84 21.21 7.78 -2.32
C LEU A 84 22.49 7.22 -1.70
N HIS A 85 23.28 8.09 -1.08
CA HIS A 85 24.38 7.67 -0.22
C HIS A 85 23.75 7.07 1.03
N GLY A 86 24.06 5.80 1.29
CA GLY A 86 23.72 5.09 2.52
C GLY A 86 24.85 5.17 3.52
#